data_AF-A0A2S5VS48-F1
#
_entry.id   AF-A0A2S5VS48-F1
#
_cell.length_a   1.000
_cell.length_b   1.000
_cell.length_c   1.000
_cell.angle_alpha   90.00
_cell.angle_beta   90.00
_cell.angle_gamma   90.00
#
_symmetry.space_group_name_H-M   'P 1'
#
loop_
_entity.id
_entity.type
_entity.pdbx_description
1 polymer ?
#
loop_
_entity_poly.entity_id
_entity_poly.type
_entity_poly.pdbx_seq_one_letter_code
_entity_poly.pdbx_strand_id
1 'polypeptide(L)'
;MSDEHGDELQDELQDEVQASGGSTERLNRHLQRSHSEQARYLSAYFGWSLLGDSIRAQGVTVAMFVEDLADTMLALGWLDGSGIIWDRVPVDADRAVELVRRHQMEQGWMAPGTE
;
A
#
# COMPACT_ATOMS: atom_id res chain seq x y z
N MET A 1 -66.68 19.26 31.46
CA MET A 1 -67.00 20.59 30.92
C MET A 1 -65.70 21.14 30.36
N SER A 2 -65.69 21.36 29.04
CA SER A 2 -64.85 22.28 28.23
C SER A 2 -63.33 22.24 28.43
N ASP A 3 -62.54 21.74 27.46
CA ASP A 3 -62.19 22.34 26.16
C ASP A 3 -61.45 23.68 26.30
N GLU A 4 -60.17 23.70 25.92
CA GLU A 4 -59.51 24.67 25.01
C GLU A 4 -58.01 24.33 24.91
N HIS A 5 -57.56 23.83 23.75
CA HIS A 5 -56.86 24.57 22.67
C HIS A 5 -55.43 24.97 23.07
N GLY A 6 -54.37 24.74 22.31
CA GLY A 6 -54.12 24.42 20.90
C GLY A 6 -52.64 24.80 20.70
N ASP A 7 -51.81 23.87 20.24
CA ASP A 7 -51.27 23.81 18.86
C ASP A 7 -50.16 24.85 18.58
N GLU A 8 -49.21 24.44 17.73
CA GLU A 8 -48.10 25.21 17.14
C GLU A 8 -46.90 25.46 18.09
N LEU A 9 -45.67 25.03 17.84
CA LEU A 9 -44.88 24.94 16.59
C LEU A 9 -43.84 23.81 16.78
N GLN A 10 -43.82 22.77 15.95
CA GLN A 10 -42.79 22.58 14.91
C GLN A 10 -41.69 23.64 14.92
N ASP A 11 -40.60 23.37 15.62
CA ASP A 11 -39.29 23.85 15.21
C ASP A 11 -38.26 22.75 15.48
N GLU A 12 -37.90 22.11 14.35
CA GLU A 12 -36.54 21.72 14.00
C GLU A 12 -35.89 20.60 14.84
N LEU A 13 -35.90 19.34 14.37
CA LEU A 13 -34.89 18.85 13.43
C LEU A 13 -33.50 19.47 13.68
N GLN A 14 -32.70 18.80 14.50
CA GLN A 14 -31.24 18.62 14.38
C GLN A 14 -30.80 17.95 15.69
N ASP A 15 -30.87 16.63 15.82
CA ASP A 15 -29.83 15.72 15.32
C ASP A 15 -28.43 16.35 15.27
N GLU A 16 -28.00 16.96 16.37
CA GLU A 16 -26.58 17.15 16.64
C GLU A 16 -26.03 15.87 17.29
N VAL A 17 -26.11 14.75 16.55
CA VAL A 17 -25.06 13.75 16.67
C VAL A 17 -23.83 14.48 16.18
N GLN A 18 -23.03 15.01 17.10
CA GLN A 18 -21.66 15.41 16.82
C GLN A 18 -20.95 14.16 16.32
N ALA A 19 -21.03 13.91 15.02
CA ALA A 19 -20.06 13.16 14.29
C ALA A 19 -18.76 13.90 14.56
N SER A 20 -18.02 13.41 15.56
CA SER A 20 -16.62 13.74 15.69
C SER A 20 -16.02 13.27 14.38
N GLY A 21 -15.89 14.18 13.42
CA GLY A 21 -14.99 14.10 12.29
C GLY A 21 -13.56 14.14 12.82
N GLY A 22 -13.26 13.21 13.74
CA GLY A 22 -11.95 12.90 14.23
C GLY A 22 -11.22 12.26 13.07
N SER A 23 -10.68 13.12 12.21
CA SER A 23 -9.71 12.86 11.17
C SER A 23 -9.03 11.50 11.38
N THR A 24 -9.53 10.48 10.68
CA THR A 24 -8.93 9.15 10.62
C THR A 24 -7.52 9.21 10.03
N GLU A 25 -7.15 10.33 9.42
CA GLU A 25 -5.80 10.62 8.92
C GLU A 25 -4.74 10.63 10.04
N ARG A 26 -5.10 11.01 11.28
CA ARG A 26 -4.13 10.98 12.40
C ARG A 26 -3.92 9.57 12.95
N LEU A 27 -4.95 8.72 12.96
CA LEU A 27 -4.86 7.34 13.46
C LEU A 27 -4.12 6.41 12.48
N ASN A 28 -4.22 6.66 11.17
CA ASN A 28 -3.57 5.80 10.18
C ASN A 28 -2.05 5.95 10.10
N ARG A 29 -1.49 7.12 10.46
CA ARG A 29 -0.04 7.37 10.35
C ARG A 29 0.80 6.45 11.23
N HIS A 30 0.22 5.96 12.33
CA HIS A 30 0.87 5.03 13.27
C HIS A 30 0.69 3.55 12.89
N LEU A 31 -0.10 3.24 11.86
CA LEU A 31 -0.36 1.89 11.36
C LEU A 31 0.30 1.61 10.00
N GLN A 32 1.03 2.58 9.45
CA GLN A 32 1.71 2.39 8.18
C GLN A 32 2.92 1.46 8.35
N ARG A 33 2.86 0.32 7.65
CA ARG A 33 3.98 -0.61 7.53
C ARG A 33 5.14 0.09 6.82
N SER A 34 6.37 -0.24 7.20
CA SER A 34 7.56 0.23 6.49
C SER A 34 7.53 -0.18 5.01
N HIS A 35 8.22 0.55 4.14
CA HIS A 35 8.32 0.17 2.72
C HIS A 35 8.92 -1.23 2.53
N SER A 36 9.89 -1.61 3.35
CA SER A 36 10.43 -2.98 3.36
C SER A 36 9.36 -4.03 3.69
N GLU A 37 8.48 -3.79 4.66
CA GLU A 37 7.36 -4.70 4.95
C GLU A 37 6.34 -4.75 3.81
N GLN A 38 6.06 -3.61 3.17
CA GLN A 38 5.18 -3.57 2.01
C GLN A 38 5.79 -4.30 0.80
N ALA A 39 7.11 -4.19 0.60
CA ALA A 39 7.84 -4.93 -0.41
C ALA A 39 7.85 -6.44 -0.14
N ARG A 40 7.99 -6.87 1.13
CA ARG A 40 7.79 -8.28 1.53
C ARG A 40 6.38 -8.76 1.19
N TYR A 41 5.36 -7.93 1.45
CA TYR A 41 3.98 -8.26 1.11
C TYR A 41 3.77 -8.40 -0.39
N LEU A 42 4.28 -7.46 -1.21
CA LEU A 42 4.20 -7.54 -2.67
C LEU A 42 4.97 -8.75 -3.21
N SER A 43 6.14 -9.06 -2.64
CA SER A 43 6.88 -10.27 -3.01
C SER A 43 6.04 -11.53 -2.79
N ALA A 44 5.37 -11.64 -1.64
CA ALA A 44 4.47 -12.76 -1.36
C ALA A 44 3.24 -12.76 -2.29
N TYR A 45 2.66 -11.60 -2.59
CA TYR A 45 1.56 -11.44 -3.53
C TYR A 45 1.93 -11.97 -4.94
N PHE A 46 3.16 -11.70 -5.40
CA PHE A 46 3.67 -12.23 -6.67
C PHE A 46 4.15 -13.69 -6.61
N GLY A 47 4.06 -14.35 -5.46
CA GLY A 47 4.57 -15.71 -5.28
C GLY A 47 6.09 -15.82 -5.29
N TRP A 48 6.81 -14.72 -5.06
CA TRP A 48 8.27 -14.72 -4.95
C TRP A 48 8.68 -15.30 -3.59
N SER A 49 9.75 -16.09 -3.61
CA SER A 49 10.27 -16.74 -2.41
C SER A 49 11.38 -15.91 -1.77
N LEU A 50 11.42 -15.95 -0.44
CA LEU A 50 12.53 -15.44 0.36
C LEU A 50 13.52 -16.58 0.60
N LEU A 51 14.79 -16.36 0.26
CA LEU A 51 15.89 -17.28 0.53
C LEU A 51 16.99 -16.51 1.27
N GLY A 52 17.00 -16.61 2.61
CA GLY A 52 17.75 -15.67 3.44
C GLY A 52 17.22 -14.26 3.22
N ASP A 53 18.11 -13.33 2.90
CA ASP A 53 17.75 -11.94 2.57
C ASP A 53 17.35 -11.75 1.11
N SER A 54 17.65 -12.73 0.24
CA SER A 54 17.40 -12.63 -1.19
C SER A 54 15.96 -12.94 -1.56
N ILE A 55 15.46 -12.24 -2.58
CA ILE A 55 14.11 -12.39 -3.13
C ILE A 55 14.23 -13.05 -4.50
N ARG A 56 13.52 -14.16 -4.71
CA ARG A 56 13.60 -14.96 -5.94
C ARG A 56 12.25 -15.20 -6.58
N ALA A 57 12.21 -15.11 -7.90
CA ALA A 57 11.06 -15.47 -8.72
C ALA A 57 11.46 -16.56 -9.70
N GLN A 58 10.83 -17.74 -9.63
CA GLN A 58 11.08 -18.86 -10.54
C GLN A 58 12.59 -19.20 -10.74
N GLY A 59 13.39 -19.10 -9.67
CA GLY A 59 14.83 -19.36 -9.72
C GLY A 59 15.70 -18.17 -10.12
N VAL A 60 15.13 -17.05 -10.56
CA VAL A 60 15.83 -15.80 -10.83
C VAL A 60 15.91 -14.95 -9.57
N THR A 61 17.07 -14.36 -9.28
CA THR A 61 17.23 -13.39 -8.20
C THR A 61 16.64 -12.04 -8.64
N VAL A 62 15.60 -11.59 -7.94
CA VAL A 62 14.93 -10.31 -8.17
C VAL A 62 15.60 -9.19 -7.37
N ALA A 63 16.01 -9.47 -6.14
CA ALA A 63 16.77 -8.54 -5.31
C ALA A 63 17.59 -9.31 -4.27
N MET A 64 18.70 -8.71 -3.82
CA MET A 64 19.56 -9.30 -2.78
C MET A 64 19.08 -8.99 -1.36
N PHE A 65 18.44 -7.84 -1.20
CA PHE A 65 17.88 -7.36 0.06
C PHE A 65 16.50 -6.76 -0.19
N VAL A 66 15.64 -6.77 0.82
CA VAL A 66 14.27 -6.28 0.66
C VAL A 66 14.20 -4.75 0.69
N GLU A 67 15.19 -4.10 1.29
CA GLU A 67 15.38 -2.66 1.29
C GLU A 67 15.60 -2.15 -0.14
N ASP A 68 16.53 -2.77 -0.89
CA ASP A 68 16.77 -2.43 -2.30
C ASP A 68 15.54 -2.68 -3.18
N LEU A 69 14.78 -3.73 -2.86
CA LEU A 69 13.52 -4.02 -3.52
C LEU A 69 12.47 -2.96 -3.23
N ALA A 70 12.37 -2.51 -1.97
CA ALA A 70 11.46 -1.45 -1.57
C ALA A 70 11.80 -0.12 -2.27
N ASP A 71 13.07 0.24 -2.36
CA ASP A 71 13.54 1.42 -3.11
C ASP A 71 13.18 1.33 -4.59
N THR A 72 13.35 0.14 -5.19
CA THR A 72 12.95 -0.09 -6.58
C THR A 72 11.43 0.05 -6.75
N MET A 73 10.64 -0.51 -5.83
CA MET A 73 9.17 -0.42 -5.88
C MET A 73 8.67 1.02 -5.64
N LEU A 74 9.36 1.81 -4.83
CA LEU A 74 9.13 3.25 -4.70
C LEU A 74 9.41 3.98 -6.01
N ALA A 75 10.55 3.70 -6.65
CA ALA A 75 10.93 4.32 -7.91
C ALA A 75 9.96 3.96 -9.06
N LEU A 76 9.40 2.74 -9.03
CA LEU A 76 8.37 2.28 -9.96
C LEU A 76 6.96 2.83 -9.63
N GLY A 77 6.80 3.54 -8.51
CA GLY A 77 5.52 4.13 -8.07
C GLY A 77 4.52 3.10 -7.56
N TRP A 78 4.98 1.92 -7.15
CA TRP A 78 4.15 0.87 -6.54
C TRP A 78 3.93 1.11 -5.05
N LEU A 79 4.86 1.82 -4.41
CA LEU A 79 4.79 2.24 -3.03
C LEU A 79 4.86 3.76 -2.95
N ASP A 80 4.27 4.34 -1.90
CA ASP A 80 4.48 5.73 -1.51
C ASP A 80 4.37 5.91 0.01
N GLY A 81 4.30 7.16 0.48
CA GLY A 81 4.10 7.46 1.90
C GLY A 81 2.72 7.07 2.46
N SER A 82 1.79 6.61 1.62
CA SER A 82 0.47 6.12 2.01
C SER A 82 0.39 4.59 2.09
N GLY A 83 1.15 3.89 1.24
CA GLY A 83 1.15 2.43 1.19
C GLY A 83 1.43 1.87 -0.22
N ILE A 84 0.86 0.70 -0.50
CA ILE A 84 0.88 0.08 -1.83
C ILE A 84 -0.16 0.76 -2.71
N ILE A 85 0.26 1.25 -3.87
CA ILE A 85 -0.61 1.84 -4.90
C ILE A 85 -1.02 0.74 -5.89
N TRP A 86 -2.06 -0.02 -5.54
CA TRP A 86 -2.49 -1.21 -6.29
C TRP A 86 -2.77 -0.97 -7.77
N ASP A 87 -3.25 0.22 -8.15
CA ASP A 87 -3.50 0.56 -9.56
C ASP A 87 -2.22 0.69 -10.41
N ARG A 88 -1.05 0.82 -9.77
CA ARG A 88 0.26 0.90 -10.41
C ARG A 88 1.03 -0.41 -10.36
N VAL A 89 0.61 -1.33 -9.51
CA VAL A 89 1.22 -2.65 -9.35
C VAL A 89 0.78 -3.55 -10.53
N PRO A 90 1.72 -4.20 -11.23
CA PRO A 90 1.37 -5.16 -12.27
C PRO A 90 0.52 -6.30 -11.70
N VAL A 91 -0.44 -6.80 -12.46
CA VAL A 91 -1.18 -8.02 -12.08
C VAL A 91 -0.34 -9.28 -12.34
N ASP A 92 0.49 -9.23 -13.38
CA ASP A 92 1.33 -10.34 -13.81
C ASP A 92 2.71 -10.35 -13.12
N ALA A 93 3.05 -11.49 -12.52
CA ALA A 93 4.28 -11.64 -11.73
C ALA A 93 5.54 -11.57 -12.59
N ASP A 94 5.52 -12.11 -13.81
CA ASP A 94 6.68 -12.11 -14.72
C ASP A 94 6.95 -10.68 -15.22
N ARG A 95 5.90 -9.93 -15.53
CA ARG A 95 5.99 -8.51 -15.86
C ARG A 95 6.53 -7.69 -14.70
N ALA A 96 6.14 -8.00 -13.46
CA ALA A 96 6.69 -7.35 -12.28
C ALA A 96 8.21 -7.59 -12.15
N VAL A 97 8.67 -8.83 -12.38
CA VAL A 97 10.11 -9.16 -12.40
C VAL A 97 10.83 -8.37 -13.48
N GLU A 98 10.28 -8.31 -14.70
CA GLU A 98 10.86 -7.58 -15.82
C GLU A 98 11.06 -6.08 -15.50
N LEU A 99 10.06 -5.43 -14.89
CA LEU A 99 10.11 -4.03 -14.53
C LEU A 99 11.15 -3.74 -13.44
N VAL A 100 11.17 -4.57 -12.39
CA VAL A 100 12.18 -4.47 -11.32
C VAL A 100 13.57 -4.65 -11.91
N ARG A 101 13.78 -5.70 -12.72
CA ARG A 101 15.07 -5.99 -13.34
C ARG A 101 15.54 -4.88 -14.25
N ARG A 102 14.65 -4.32 -15.09
CA ARG A 102 14.98 -3.21 -15.97
C ARG A 102 15.44 -1.99 -15.18
N HIS A 103 14.69 -1.60 -14.15
CA HIS A 103 15.06 -0.46 -13.32
C HIS A 103 16.41 -0.68 -12.63
N GLN A 104 16.62 -1.85 -12.03
CA GLN A 104 17.90 -2.18 -11.39
C GLN A 104 19.08 -2.17 -12.38
N MET A 105 18.90 -2.67 -13.61
CA MET A 105 19.92 -2.59 -14.66
C MET A 105 20.23 -1.14 -15.05
N GLU A 106 19.22 -0.27 -15.13
CA GLU A 106 19.40 1.16 -15.39
C GLU A 106 20.20 1.85 -14.26
N GLN A 107 20.13 1.32 -13.04
CA GLN A 107 20.93 1.75 -11.89
C GLN A 107 22.29 1.03 -11.78
N GLY A 108 22.67 0.22 -12.78
CA GLY A 108 23.95 -0.50 -12.83
C GLY A 108 24.00 -1.78 -11.99
N TRP A 109 22.88 -2.24 -11.44
CA TRP A 109 22.81 -3.52 -10.74
C TRP A 109 22.60 -4.68 -11.73
N MET A 110 23.38 -5.74 -11.53
CA MET A 110 23.23 -7.00 -12.26
C MET A 110 23.00 -8.14 -11.27
N ALA A 111 22.04 -9.02 -11.58
CA ALA A 111 21.78 -10.17 -10.73
C ALA A 111 23.00 -11.11 -10.67
N PRO A 112 23.28 -11.71 -9.51
CA PRO A 112 24.33 -12.70 -9.39
C PRO A 112 24.04 -13.92 -10.29
N GLY A 113 25.06 -14.43 -10.97
CA GLY A 113 24.95 -15.58 -11.88
C GLY A 113 24.47 -15.25 -13.29
N THR A 114 24.47 -13.97 -13.69
CA THR A 114 24.18 -13.53 -15.08
C THR A 114 25.46 -13.41 -15.93
N GLU A 115 26.48 -14.21 -15.65
CA GLU A 115 27.73 -14.30 -16.45
C GLU A 115 27.52 -15.09 -17.75
#